data_AF-A0A2D6ZDQ1-F1
#
_entry.id   AF-A0A2D6ZDQ1-F1
#
_cell.length_a   1.000
_cell.length_b   1.000
_cell.length_c   1.000
_cell.angle_alpha   90.00
_cell.angle_beta   90.00
_cell.angle_gamma   90.00
#
_symmetry.space_group_name_H-M   'P 1'
#
loop_
_entity.id
_entity.type
_entity.pdbx_description
1 polymer ?
#
loop_
_entity_poly.entity_id
_entity_poly.type
_entity_poly.pdbx_seq_one_letter_code
_entity_poly.pdbx_strand_id
1 'polypeptide(L)'
;MTQKLTKNNTFNLVYKREYQDSEDYDFFPIYYTIFRNVPIKHLKTLNTKSNFKKVKTFCDKNFIETATNATNHSEVEILTGDEYYRTYEDEFGGDITEYDKSFFNDYGQLWNTRQFFKYDFAPDLTKSLDARTYKNELKREGGNTYGKSRN
;
A
#
# COMPACT_ATOMS: atom_id res chain seq x y z
N MET A 1 14.68 -17.98 18.94
CA MET A 1 14.74 -16.57 18.52
C MET A 1 13.61 -16.33 17.54
N THR A 2 12.74 -15.36 17.76
CA THR A 2 11.73 -14.95 16.76
C THR A 2 12.48 -14.25 15.63
N GLN A 3 12.38 -14.76 14.40
CA GLN A 3 13.00 -14.13 13.24
C GLN A 3 12.45 -12.69 13.08
N LYS A 4 13.34 -11.70 12.98
CA LYS A 4 12.95 -10.32 12.70
C LYS A 4 12.28 -10.26 11.32
N LEU A 5 11.14 -9.58 11.23
CA LEU A 5 10.42 -9.38 9.98
C LEU A 5 11.07 -8.24 9.17
N THR A 6 11.09 -8.43 7.86
CA THR A 6 11.71 -7.59 6.83
C THR A 6 10.80 -7.64 5.60
N LYS A 7 10.93 -6.68 4.67
CA LYS A 7 10.09 -6.66 3.47
C LYS A 7 10.14 -8.00 2.67
N ASN A 8 11.30 -8.66 2.62
CA ASN A 8 11.50 -9.90 1.85
C ASN A 8 10.88 -11.16 2.47
N ASN A 9 10.59 -11.17 3.78
CA ASN A 9 10.01 -12.33 4.48
C ASN A 9 8.58 -12.08 4.98
N THR A 10 7.94 -11.07 4.41
CA THR A 10 6.55 -10.70 4.68
C THR A 10 5.75 -10.50 3.40
N PHE A 11 4.42 -10.57 3.53
CA PHE A 11 3.49 -10.18 2.48
C PHE A 11 2.37 -9.33 3.07
N ASN A 12 1.63 -8.65 2.21
CA ASN A 12 0.53 -7.76 2.56
C ASN A 12 -0.74 -8.26 1.89
N LEU A 13 -1.88 -8.16 2.58
CA LEU A 13 -3.19 -8.52 2.04
C LEU A 13 -3.99 -7.24 1.83
N VAL A 14 -4.43 -6.99 0.60
CA VAL A 14 -5.17 -5.80 0.23
C VAL A 14 -6.52 -6.17 -0.38
N TYR A 15 -7.51 -5.30 -0.17
CA TYR A 15 -8.79 -5.32 -0.86
C TYR A 15 -8.78 -4.24 -1.94
N LYS A 16 -9.16 -4.60 -3.17
CA LYS A 16 -9.25 -3.72 -4.33
C LYS A 16 -10.70 -3.44 -4.65
N ARG A 17 -11.01 -2.20 -4.98
CA ARG A 17 -12.27 -1.73 -5.58
C ARG A 17 -11.95 -1.04 -6.90
N GLU A 18 -12.72 -1.33 -7.92
CA GLU A 18 -12.57 -0.68 -9.23
C GLU A 18 -13.59 0.46 -9.38
N TYR A 19 -13.11 1.55 -9.97
CA TYR A 19 -13.87 2.74 -10.27
C TYR A 19 -13.67 3.10 -11.73
N GLN A 20 -14.67 3.75 -12.30
CA GLN A 20 -14.56 4.30 -13.64
C GLN A 20 -14.18 5.78 -13.56
N ASP A 21 -13.20 6.18 -14.35
CA ASP A 21 -12.92 7.59 -14.57
C ASP A 21 -13.98 8.17 -15.53
N SER A 22 -14.68 9.21 -15.08
CA SER A 22 -15.70 9.87 -15.88
C SER A 22 -15.14 10.71 -17.02
N GLU A 23 -13.87 11.10 -16.95
CA GLU A 23 -13.21 11.95 -17.95
C GLU A 23 -12.59 11.09 -19.06
N ASP A 24 -11.89 10.03 -18.70
CA ASP A 24 -11.11 9.20 -19.64
C ASP A 24 -11.78 7.88 -20.03
N TYR A 25 -12.94 7.55 -19.44
CA TYR A 25 -13.63 6.25 -19.58
C TYR A 25 -12.79 5.02 -19.22
N ASP A 26 -11.66 5.23 -18.55
CA ASP A 26 -10.77 4.16 -18.09
C ASP A 26 -11.17 3.65 -16.71
N PHE A 27 -10.65 2.49 -16.32
CA PHE A 27 -10.89 1.89 -15.02
C PHE A 27 -9.65 1.98 -14.16
N PHE A 28 -9.83 2.41 -12.91
CA PHE A 28 -8.72 2.50 -11.97
C PHE A 28 -9.06 1.82 -10.64
N PRO A 29 -8.07 1.17 -10.01
CA PRO A 29 -8.25 0.54 -8.72
C PRO A 29 -7.99 1.51 -7.57
N ILE A 30 -8.77 1.39 -6.50
CA ILE A 30 -8.43 1.90 -5.17
C ILE A 30 -8.23 0.71 -4.24
N TYR A 31 -7.15 0.78 -3.45
CA TYR A 31 -6.73 -0.29 -2.57
C TYR A 31 -6.89 0.06 -1.09
N TYR A 32 -7.21 -0.98 -0.33
CA TYR A 32 -7.42 -0.96 1.11
C TYR A 32 -6.60 -2.07 1.76
N THR A 33 -5.55 -1.70 2.49
CA THR A 33 -4.78 -2.68 3.27
C THR A 33 -5.64 -3.33 4.34
N ILE A 34 -5.73 -4.67 4.31
CA ILE A 34 -6.39 -5.47 5.34
C ILE A 34 -5.39 -5.88 6.42
N PHE A 35 -4.32 -6.56 5.99
CA PHE A 35 -3.23 -7.00 6.84
C PHE A 35 -1.89 -6.54 6.26
N ARG A 36 -1.01 -6.05 7.13
CA ARG A 36 0.32 -5.55 6.76
C ARG A 36 1.42 -6.41 7.38
N ASN A 37 2.49 -6.65 6.63
CA ASN A 37 3.69 -7.36 7.06
C ASN A 37 3.45 -8.79 7.58
N VAL A 38 2.47 -9.50 7.04
CA VAL A 38 2.16 -10.86 7.45
C VAL A 38 3.38 -11.76 7.22
N PRO A 39 3.86 -12.53 8.22
CA PRO A 39 4.98 -13.43 8.03
C PRO A 39 4.74 -14.47 6.93
N ILE A 40 5.71 -14.69 6.04
CA ILE A 40 5.60 -15.58 4.86
C ILE A 40 5.15 -17.01 5.22
N LYS A 41 5.41 -17.47 6.45
CA LYS A 41 4.95 -18.79 6.94
C LYS A 41 3.42 -18.96 6.87
N HIS A 42 2.65 -17.87 6.89
CA HIS A 42 1.20 -17.89 6.77
C HIS A 42 0.70 -17.82 5.32
N LEU A 43 1.59 -17.62 4.35
CA LEU A 43 1.22 -17.45 2.95
C LEU A 43 0.46 -18.67 2.40
N LYS A 44 0.94 -19.90 2.67
CA LYS A 44 0.26 -21.12 2.21
C LYS A 44 -1.15 -21.28 2.80
N THR A 45 -1.36 -20.82 4.03
CA THR A 45 -2.66 -20.85 4.68
C THR A 45 -3.60 -19.83 4.05
N LEU A 46 -3.12 -18.61 3.82
CA LEU A 46 -3.95 -17.51 3.30
C LEU A 46 -4.19 -17.61 1.79
N ASN A 47 -3.20 -18.03 1.01
CA ASN A 47 -3.24 -18.17 -0.45
C ASN A 47 -4.01 -19.42 -0.92
N THR A 48 -5.22 -19.59 -0.41
CA THR A 48 -6.18 -20.59 -0.88
C THR A 48 -7.41 -19.89 -1.43
N LYS A 49 -7.99 -20.42 -2.51
CA LYS A 49 -9.22 -19.88 -3.11
C LYS A 49 -10.36 -19.72 -2.09
N SER A 50 -10.46 -20.66 -1.14
CA SER A 50 -11.48 -20.61 -0.09
C SER A 50 -11.27 -19.42 0.86
N ASN A 51 -10.05 -19.17 1.32
CA ASN A 51 -9.77 -18.06 2.24
C ASN A 51 -9.88 -16.71 1.52
N PHE A 52 -9.40 -16.60 0.29
CA PHE A 52 -9.60 -15.39 -0.52
C PHE A 52 -11.08 -15.07 -0.69
N LYS A 53 -11.89 -16.07 -1.04
CA LYS A 53 -13.36 -15.89 -1.16
C LYS A 53 -13.98 -15.43 0.15
N LYS A 54 -13.60 -16.02 1.30
CA LYS A 54 -14.11 -15.60 2.62
C LYS A 54 -13.77 -14.16 2.95
N VAL A 55 -12.50 -13.77 2.76
CA VAL A 55 -12.06 -12.39 3.01
C VAL A 55 -12.78 -11.42 2.08
N LYS A 56 -12.85 -11.74 0.78
CA LYS A 56 -13.56 -10.93 -0.21
C LYS A 56 -15.03 -10.76 0.16
N THR A 57 -15.75 -11.85 0.46
CA THR A 57 -17.17 -11.78 0.87
C THR A 57 -17.36 -10.95 2.13
N PHE A 58 -16.43 -11.04 3.09
CA PHE A 58 -16.47 -10.16 4.26
C PHE A 58 -16.29 -8.69 3.86
N CYS A 59 -15.30 -8.36 3.04
CA CYS A 59 -15.06 -6.99 2.58
C CYS A 59 -16.25 -6.47 1.77
N ASP A 60 -16.73 -7.19 0.77
CA ASP A 60 -17.87 -6.81 -0.07
C ASP A 60 -19.11 -6.48 0.78
N LYS A 61 -19.40 -7.31 1.80
CA LYS A 61 -20.58 -7.12 2.66
C LYS A 61 -20.47 -5.90 3.58
N ASN A 62 -19.26 -5.54 4.00
CA ASN A 62 -19.04 -4.51 5.02
C ASN A 62 -18.47 -3.22 4.45
N PHE A 63 -18.24 -3.15 3.13
CA PHE A 63 -17.68 -1.97 2.52
C PHE A 63 -18.75 -0.91 2.36
N ILE A 64 -18.50 0.27 2.92
CA ILE A 64 -19.37 1.42 2.76
C ILE A 64 -18.86 2.16 1.53
N GLU A 65 -19.51 1.92 0.40
CA GLU A 65 -19.27 2.63 -0.86
C GLU A 65 -20.13 3.89 -0.90
N THR A 66 -19.48 5.04 -1.09
CA THR A 66 -20.16 6.33 -1.23
C THR A 66 -19.92 6.98 -2.59
N ALA A 67 -19.00 6.44 -3.37
CA ALA A 67 -18.70 6.97 -4.70
C ALA A 67 -19.70 6.46 -5.73
N THR A 68 -20.13 7.35 -6.61
CA THR A 68 -21.11 7.05 -7.67
C THR A 68 -20.51 6.34 -8.87
N ASN A 69 -19.20 6.39 -9.04
CA ASN A 69 -18.46 5.80 -10.16
C ASN A 69 -17.88 4.40 -9.84
N ALA A 70 -18.31 3.76 -8.76
CA ALA A 70 -17.90 2.41 -8.42
C ALA A 70 -18.49 1.37 -9.39
N THR A 71 -17.67 0.48 -9.94
CA THR A 71 -18.13 -0.51 -10.94
C THR A 71 -18.70 -1.80 -10.32
N ASN A 72 -18.65 -1.91 -8.99
CA ASN A 72 -18.91 -3.12 -8.20
C ASN A 72 -17.91 -4.25 -8.37
N HIS A 73 -16.88 -4.09 -9.21
CA HIS A 73 -15.78 -5.03 -9.26
C HIS A 73 -14.87 -4.86 -8.04
N SER A 74 -14.52 -5.99 -7.43
CA SER A 74 -13.62 -6.03 -6.27
C SER A 74 -12.78 -7.29 -6.26
N GLU A 75 -11.65 -7.22 -5.58
CA GLU A 75 -10.71 -8.33 -5.47
C GLU A 75 -9.96 -8.30 -4.15
N VAL A 76 -9.39 -9.43 -3.75
CA VAL A 76 -8.44 -9.50 -2.64
C VAL A 76 -7.12 -10.01 -3.20
N GLU A 77 -6.05 -9.28 -2.94
CA GLU A 77 -4.74 -9.54 -3.53
C GLU A 77 -3.69 -9.69 -2.42
N ILE A 78 -2.69 -10.54 -2.70
CA ILE A 78 -1.48 -10.64 -1.89
C ILE A 78 -0.37 -9.91 -2.63
N LEU A 79 0.25 -8.95 -1.95
CA LEU A 79 1.39 -8.20 -2.45
C LEU A 79 2.63 -8.61 -1.68
N THR A 80 3.75 -8.75 -2.39
CA THR A 80 5.05 -8.93 -1.73
C THR A 80 5.43 -7.66 -0.96
N GLY A 81 6.35 -7.74 0.00
CA GLY A 81 6.84 -6.54 0.67
C GLY A 81 7.52 -5.56 -0.29
N ASP A 82 8.25 -6.06 -1.29
CA ASP A 82 8.90 -5.21 -2.29
C ASP A 82 7.90 -4.46 -3.17
N GLU A 83 6.82 -5.11 -3.59
CA GLU A 83 5.74 -4.47 -4.35
C GLU A 83 4.97 -3.48 -3.48
N TYR A 84 4.61 -3.88 -2.26
CA TYR A 84 3.82 -3.05 -1.36
C TYR A 84 4.54 -1.80 -0.88
N TYR A 85 5.88 -1.81 -0.78
CA TYR A 85 6.66 -0.64 -0.35
C TYR A 85 7.43 0.01 -1.50
N ARG A 86 7.15 -0.36 -2.75
CA ARG A 86 7.83 0.20 -3.92
C ARG A 86 7.68 1.72 -3.96
N THR A 87 8.78 2.42 -4.19
CA THR A 87 8.80 3.88 -4.34
C THR A 87 8.92 4.31 -5.80
N TYR A 88 8.65 5.58 -6.07
CA TYR A 88 8.91 6.16 -7.40
C TYR A 88 10.39 6.04 -7.80
N GLU A 89 11.31 6.26 -6.86
CA GLU A 89 12.74 6.02 -7.06
C GLU A 89 13.05 4.56 -7.47
N ASP A 90 12.41 3.56 -6.86
CA ASP A 90 12.61 2.16 -7.24
C ASP A 90 12.08 1.85 -8.65
N GLU A 91 10.99 2.50 -9.07
CA GLU A 91 10.33 2.24 -10.36
C GLU A 91 11.03 2.96 -11.53
N PHE A 92 11.44 4.21 -11.34
CA PHE A 92 11.95 5.07 -12.41
C PHE A 92 13.43 5.46 -12.26
N GLY A 93 14.06 5.16 -11.11
CA GLY A 93 15.42 5.58 -10.79
C GLY A 93 15.50 7.02 -10.26
N GLY A 94 16.47 7.26 -9.37
CA GLY A 94 16.62 8.55 -8.66
C GLY A 94 16.94 9.74 -9.55
N ASP A 95 17.59 9.52 -10.70
CA ASP A 95 17.94 10.58 -11.65
C ASP A 95 16.70 11.23 -12.30
N ILE A 96 15.62 10.46 -12.45
CA ILE A 96 14.36 10.93 -13.07
C ILE A 96 13.43 11.53 -12.02
N THR A 97 13.38 10.94 -10.83
CA THR A 97 12.39 11.30 -9.79
C THR A 97 12.89 12.33 -8.79
N GLU A 98 14.08 12.88 -8.99
CA GLU A 98 14.77 13.72 -8.00
C GLU A 98 14.83 13.04 -6.63
N TYR A 99 15.02 11.71 -6.63
CA TYR A 99 15.03 10.87 -5.42
C TYR A 99 13.69 10.85 -4.65
N ASP A 100 12.54 10.90 -5.35
CA ASP A 100 11.24 10.76 -4.69
C ASP A 100 11.02 9.34 -4.14
N LYS A 101 11.15 9.24 -2.83
CA LYS A 101 10.90 8.02 -2.03
C LYS A 101 9.44 7.88 -1.61
N SER A 102 8.52 8.61 -2.24
CA SER A 102 7.08 8.37 -2.06
C SER A 102 6.68 7.02 -2.65
N PHE A 103 5.63 6.40 -2.08
CA PHE A 103 5.15 5.11 -2.58
C PHE A 103 4.59 5.25 -3.99
N PHE A 104 5.00 4.34 -4.88
CA PHE A 104 4.58 4.33 -6.27
C PHE A 104 3.08 4.08 -6.39
N ASN A 105 2.59 3.05 -5.68
CA ASN A 105 1.17 2.73 -5.58
C ASN A 105 0.63 3.00 -4.18
N ASP A 106 -0.58 3.56 -4.11
CA ASP A 106 -1.30 3.76 -2.85
C ASP A 106 -2.14 2.54 -2.49
N TYR A 107 -1.57 1.67 -1.65
CA TYR A 107 -2.27 0.53 -1.07
C TYR A 107 -2.97 0.85 0.26
N GLY A 108 -2.96 2.11 0.68
CA GLY A 108 -3.33 2.53 2.03
C GLY A 108 -2.21 2.31 3.05
N GLN A 109 -0.94 2.27 2.63
CA GLN A 109 0.19 2.02 3.53
C GLN A 109 0.31 3.09 4.64
N LEU A 110 -0.07 4.34 4.34
CA LEU A 110 0.11 5.48 5.25
C LEU A 110 -1.02 5.66 6.28
N TRP A 111 -2.15 4.97 6.09
CA TRP A 111 -3.40 5.27 6.78
C TRP A 111 -4.05 4.01 7.37
N ASN A 112 -3.76 3.74 8.64
CA ASN A 112 -4.35 2.62 9.38
C ASN A 112 -5.84 2.82 9.70
N THR A 113 -6.42 3.96 9.32
CA THR A 113 -7.85 4.30 9.51
C THR A 113 -8.72 3.94 8.30
N ARG A 114 -8.14 3.51 7.18
CA ARG A 114 -8.92 3.06 6.01
C ARG A 114 -9.79 1.86 6.38
N GLN A 115 -10.92 1.73 5.68
CA GLN A 115 -11.81 0.59 5.85
C GLN A 115 -11.00 -0.72 5.76
N PHE A 116 -11.30 -1.64 6.67
CA PHE A 116 -10.69 -2.97 6.79
C PHE A 116 -9.26 -3.10 7.28
N PHE A 117 -8.52 -2.02 7.55
CA PHE A 117 -7.24 -2.20 8.22
C PHE A 117 -7.46 -2.92 9.57
N LYS A 118 -6.89 -4.12 9.68
CA LYS A 118 -7.05 -4.97 10.86
C LYS A 118 -5.81 -5.00 11.71
N TYR A 119 -4.64 -5.22 11.09
CA TYR A 119 -3.42 -5.44 11.84
C TYR A 119 -2.15 -5.25 11.01
N ASP A 120 -1.12 -4.73 11.66
CA ASP A 120 0.26 -4.70 11.18
C ASP A 120 1.11 -5.62 12.06
N PHE A 121 1.66 -6.68 11.45
CA PHE A 121 2.48 -7.67 12.14
C PHE A 121 3.92 -7.19 12.39
N ALA A 122 4.33 -6.08 11.79
CA ALA A 122 5.65 -5.49 11.99
C ALA A 122 5.62 -3.93 11.96
N PRO A 123 5.02 -3.26 12.98
CA PRO A 123 4.90 -1.81 12.98
C PRO A 123 6.24 -1.06 12.90
N ASP A 124 7.29 -1.60 13.50
CA ASP A 124 8.63 -1.01 13.44
C ASP A 124 9.21 -1.06 12.01
N LEU A 125 8.94 -2.14 11.27
CA LEU A 125 9.31 -2.24 9.85
C LEU A 125 8.55 -1.17 9.05
N THR A 126 7.23 -1.07 9.23
CA THR A 126 6.43 -0.03 8.58
C THR A 126 6.97 1.36 8.86
N LYS A 127 7.32 1.67 10.12
CA LYS A 127 7.86 2.97 10.49
C LYS A 127 9.19 3.27 9.80
N SER A 128 10.05 2.26 9.68
CA SER A 128 11.33 2.39 8.97
C SER A 128 11.18 2.55 7.45
N LEU A 129 10.04 2.13 6.89
CA LEU A 129 9.76 2.19 5.46
C LEU A 129 8.73 3.28 5.08
N ASP A 130 8.19 4.02 6.04
CA ASP A 130 7.20 5.06 5.78
C ASP A 130 7.83 6.17 4.92
N ALA A 131 7.25 6.43 3.75
CA ALA A 131 7.67 7.50 2.84
C ALA A 131 7.81 8.87 3.54
N ARG A 132 7.05 9.13 4.61
CA ARG A 132 7.18 10.35 5.42
C ARG A 132 8.41 10.33 6.30
N THR A 133 8.80 9.18 6.84
CA THR A 133 10.08 9.03 7.55
C THR A 133 11.22 9.39 6.61
N TYR A 134 11.20 8.86 5.38
CA TYR A 134 12.19 9.21 4.35
C TYR A 134 12.16 10.70 3.96
N LYS A 135 10.96 11.29 3.75
CA LYS A 135 10.85 12.74 3.49
C LYS A 135 11.41 13.59 4.64
N ASN A 136 11.23 13.14 5.88
CA ASN A 136 11.78 13.84 7.04
C ASN A 136 13.31 13.67 7.15
N GLU A 137 13.86 12.53 6.76
CA GLU A 137 15.31 12.31 6.66
C GLU A 137 15.95 13.22 5.60
N LEU A 138 15.38 13.29 4.39
CA LEU A 138 15.84 14.21 3.33
C LEU A 138 15.84 15.68 3.76
N LYS A 139 14.79 16.11 4.48
CA LYS A 139 14.71 17.47 5.05
C LYS A 139 15.79 17.74 6.10
N ARG A 140 16.25 16.71 6.81
CA ARG A 140 17.29 16.82 7.85
C ARG A 140 18.70 16.75 7.28
N GLU A 141 18.89 16.01 6.20
CA GLU A 141 20.17 15.86 5.49
C GLU A 141 20.47 17.03 4.53
N GLY A 142 19.66 18.10 4.56
CA GLY A 142 19.93 19.32 3.80
C GLY A 142 19.43 19.28 2.36
N GLY A 143 18.46 18.41 2.04
CA GLY A 143 17.76 18.43 0.76
C GLY A 143 17.18 19.81 0.49
N ASN A 144 17.83 20.55 -0.40
CA ASN A 144 17.48 21.89 -0.82
C ASN A 144 16.12 21.83 -1.52
N THR A 145 15.03 22.10 -0.81
CA THR A 145 13.73 22.29 -1.44
C THR A 145 13.81 23.55 -2.30
N TYR A 146 13.83 23.39 -3.62
CA TYR A 146 13.59 24.48 -4.56
C TYR A 146 12.21 25.07 -4.26
N GLY A 147 12.24 26.17 -3.52
CA GLY A 147 11.07 26.87 -3.01
C GLY A 147 11.47 28.08 -2.19
N LYS A 148 12.57 28.76 -2.56
CA LYS A 148 12.83 30.13 -2.12
C LYS A 148 12.62 31.10 -3.28
N SER A 149 11.65 31.98 -3.03
CA SER A 149 11.44 33.29 -3.62
C SER A 149 11.02 33.38 -5.09
N ARG A 150 9.75 33.76 -5.29
CA ARG A 150 9.48 34.89 -6.17
C ARG A 150 9.04 36.05 -5.29
N ASN A 151 9.75 37.17 -5.47
CA ASN A 151 9.54 38.46 -4.80
C ASN A 151 8.08 38.92 -4.88
#